data_AF-A0A3N1A7P1-F1
#
_entry.id   AF-A0A3N1A7P1-F1
#
_cell.length_a   1.000
_cell.length_b   1.000
_cell.length_c   1.000
_cell.angle_alpha   90.00
_cell.angle_beta   90.00
_cell.angle_gamma   90.00
#
_symmetry.space_group_name_H-M   'P 1'
#
loop_
_entity.id
_entity.type
_entity.pdbx_description
1 polymer ?
#
loop_
_entity_poly.entity_id
_entity_poly.type
_entity_poly.pdbx_seq_one_letter_code
_entity_poly.pdbx_strand_id
1 'polypeptide(L)'
;MGSRSAVARRGVVTDGELTLSLAASGVMRLMAWPGPEDPRNPYPTALQLALDRLTWACWNERIEPPGGVADLVSEWCSEPLANWPLDLPDGAVGPGDRLVVDGEASETCRDWAVTNPDVISEVMESRFMSDVRGTCQGMGRRGQEVYVGLRRLMVDEPVLSGVELLKRRNQFSDIPAWSQWLGEAYVPVTANELDGSSVGVCRRCRQLTRPASGGWRCVTPRCRRLARPPTVTVREGKGVVRLRGDLVTYVSLPGRAESDLVKTLELAGAKVYWWPDVDAYDLLVVWPDGRRWAIDVKDWRSPYPLARKLRPLPTYRCGHEYAWDEGFIVIPTDRVNQRRGYLTILRRHSEALRTHPELEAVSVKQLKDRIPEGCRGA
;
A
#
# COMPACT_ATOMS: atom_id res chain seq x y z
N MET A 1 -29.81 27.12 -8.88
CA MET A 1 -30.31 25.80 -9.32
C MET A 1 -29.23 24.77 -9.00
N GLY A 2 -29.50 23.94 -8.00
CA GLY A 2 -28.50 23.10 -7.32
C GLY A 2 -28.03 21.93 -8.16
N SER A 3 -26.72 21.86 -8.38
CA SER A 3 -26.02 20.70 -8.93
C SER A 3 -26.08 19.54 -7.94
N ARG A 4 -26.80 18.47 -8.29
CA ARG A 4 -26.80 17.21 -7.57
C ARG A 4 -25.51 16.46 -7.93
N SER A 5 -24.64 16.34 -6.94
CA SER A 5 -23.48 15.44 -6.96
C SER A 5 -23.94 14.02 -7.28
N ALA A 6 -23.46 13.45 -8.38
CA ALA A 6 -23.71 12.08 -8.78
C ALA A 6 -22.85 11.16 -7.90
N VAL A 7 -23.45 10.60 -6.85
CA VAL A 7 -22.87 9.48 -6.11
C VAL A 7 -22.93 8.25 -7.03
N ALA A 8 -21.77 7.84 -7.53
CA ALA A 8 -21.61 6.59 -8.29
C ALA A 8 -22.18 5.40 -7.48
N ARG A 9 -23.05 4.61 -8.10
CA ARG A 9 -23.66 3.42 -7.50
C ARG A 9 -22.61 2.32 -7.42
N ARG A 10 -21.94 2.21 -6.26
CA ARG A 10 -21.08 1.06 -5.93
C ARG A 10 -21.83 -0.24 -6.25
N GLY A 11 -21.19 -1.14 -7.00
CA GLY A 11 -21.73 -2.48 -7.26
C GLY A 11 -22.13 -3.20 -5.96
N VAL A 12 -23.16 -4.05 -6.02
CA VAL A 12 -23.64 -4.82 -4.86
C VAL A 12 -22.48 -5.64 -4.29
N VAL A 13 -22.24 -5.52 -2.98
CA VAL A 13 -21.26 -6.36 -2.26
C VAL A 13 -21.93 -7.69 -1.99
N THR A 14 -21.31 -8.78 -2.42
CA THR A 14 -21.83 -10.14 -2.18
C THR A 14 -21.62 -10.56 -0.72
N ASP A 15 -22.38 -11.56 -0.28
CA ASP A 15 -22.26 -12.11 1.07
C ASP A 15 -20.84 -12.66 1.35
N GLY A 16 -20.28 -13.40 0.38
CA GLY A 16 -18.93 -13.94 0.46
C GLY A 16 -17.86 -12.85 0.53
N GLU A 17 -17.98 -11.78 -0.26
CA GLU A 17 -17.07 -10.63 -0.17
C GLU A 17 -17.11 -9.99 1.23
N LEU A 18 -18.29 -9.79 1.79
CA LEU A 18 -18.44 -9.20 3.12
C LEU A 18 -17.82 -10.08 4.20
N THR A 19 -18.08 -11.38 4.18
CA THR A 19 -17.52 -12.35 5.12
C THR A 19 -15.99 -12.35 5.08
N LEU A 20 -15.41 -12.40 3.88
CA LEU A 20 -13.96 -12.35 3.69
C LEU A 20 -13.36 -11.02 4.18
N SER A 21 -14.01 -9.91 3.86
CA SER A 21 -13.57 -8.59 4.30
C SER A 21 -13.64 -8.41 5.81
N LEU A 22 -14.65 -8.97 6.48
CA LEU A 22 -14.75 -8.98 7.94
C LEU A 22 -13.62 -9.80 8.58
N ALA A 23 -13.35 -11.00 8.04
CA ALA A 23 -12.25 -11.85 8.51
C ALA A 23 -10.91 -11.12 8.38
N ALA A 24 -10.62 -10.57 7.20
CA ALA A 24 -9.40 -9.84 6.91
C ALA A 24 -9.22 -8.61 7.83
N SER A 25 -10.26 -7.80 8.01
CA SER A 25 -10.23 -6.65 8.92
C SER A 25 -10.07 -7.04 10.38
N GLY A 26 -10.69 -8.15 10.78
CA GLY A 26 -10.55 -8.72 12.11
C GLY A 26 -9.12 -9.17 12.40
N VAL A 27 -8.49 -9.90 11.48
CA VAL A 27 -7.08 -10.34 11.58
C VAL A 27 -6.14 -9.13 11.68
N MET A 28 -6.33 -8.12 10.83
CA MET A 28 -5.51 -6.89 10.86
C MET A 28 -5.59 -6.18 12.22
N ARG A 29 -6.78 -6.10 12.81
CA ARG A 29 -6.98 -5.51 14.15
C ARG A 29 -6.35 -6.34 15.24
N LEU A 30 -6.52 -7.67 15.18
CA LEU A 30 -5.97 -8.60 16.17
C LEU A 30 -4.43 -8.50 16.24
N MET A 31 -3.76 -8.32 15.10
CA MET A 31 -2.30 -8.20 15.05
C MET A 31 -1.76 -6.84 15.51
N ALA A 32 -2.59 -5.81 15.46
CA ALA A 32 -2.28 -4.49 16.02
C ALA A 32 -2.73 -4.35 17.49
N TRP A 33 -3.27 -5.42 18.08
CA TRP A 33 -4.04 -5.34 19.31
C TRP A 33 -3.14 -5.32 20.56
N PRO A 34 -3.29 -4.31 21.44
CA PRO A 34 -2.54 -4.25 22.70
C PRO A 34 -3.12 -5.14 23.81
N GLY A 35 -4.26 -5.81 23.57
CA GLY A 35 -4.97 -6.66 24.53
C GLY A 35 -6.47 -6.34 24.63
N PRO A 36 -7.27 -7.16 25.33
CA PRO A 36 -8.72 -7.01 25.40
C PRO A 36 -9.21 -5.70 26.01
N GLU A 37 -10.04 -4.98 25.25
CA GLU A 37 -10.81 -3.82 25.74
C GLU A 37 -11.93 -4.27 26.70
N ASP A 38 -12.56 -5.42 26.42
CA ASP A 38 -13.48 -6.11 27.33
C ASP A 38 -13.01 -7.56 27.51
N PRO A 39 -12.64 -7.99 28.73
CA PRO A 39 -12.26 -9.38 29.02
C PRO A 39 -13.32 -10.42 28.63
N ARG A 40 -14.60 -10.02 28.52
CA ARG A 40 -15.71 -10.88 28.11
C ARG A 40 -15.84 -11.00 26.58
N ASN A 41 -15.22 -10.10 25.83
CA ASN A 41 -15.13 -10.17 24.38
C ASN A 41 -13.66 -10.06 23.96
N PRO A 42 -12.88 -11.14 24.10
CA PRO A 42 -11.45 -11.14 23.88
C PRO A 42 -11.09 -11.14 22.39
N TYR A 43 -12.01 -10.83 21.48
CA TYR A 43 -11.70 -10.75 20.05
C TYR A 43 -12.36 -9.52 19.41
N PRO A 44 -11.72 -8.94 18.37
CA PRO A 44 -12.34 -7.90 17.58
C PRO A 44 -13.72 -8.31 17.04
N THR A 45 -14.73 -7.45 17.17
CA THR A 45 -16.11 -7.71 16.69
C THR A 45 -16.17 -8.18 15.24
N ALA A 46 -15.27 -7.68 14.38
CA ALA A 46 -15.19 -8.10 12.99
C ALA A 46 -14.86 -9.60 12.82
N LEU A 47 -14.02 -10.19 13.70
CA LEU A 47 -13.75 -11.62 13.67
C LEU A 47 -14.96 -12.44 14.10
N GLN A 48 -15.69 -11.99 15.13
CA GLN A 48 -16.91 -12.68 15.56
C GLN A 48 -17.96 -12.68 14.45
N LEU A 49 -18.19 -11.51 13.81
CA LEU A 49 -19.12 -11.42 12.68
C LEU A 49 -18.67 -12.26 11.47
N ALA A 50 -17.36 -12.33 11.21
CA ALA A 50 -16.83 -13.19 10.16
C ALA A 50 -17.06 -14.67 10.47
N LEU A 51 -16.83 -15.10 11.71
CA LEU A 51 -17.09 -16.45 12.18
C LEU A 51 -18.56 -16.81 12.01
N ASP A 52 -19.47 -15.97 12.49
CA ASP A 52 -20.92 -16.24 12.44
C ASP A 52 -21.39 -16.47 10.99
N ARG A 53 -20.90 -15.65 10.05
CA ARG A 53 -21.25 -15.75 8.62
C ARG A 53 -20.61 -16.96 7.95
N LEU A 54 -19.34 -17.23 8.25
CA LEU A 54 -18.64 -18.38 7.69
C LEU A 54 -19.26 -19.68 8.19
N THR A 55 -19.64 -19.76 9.46
CA THR A 55 -20.37 -20.90 10.04
C THR A 55 -21.66 -21.17 9.28
N TRP A 56 -22.43 -20.12 8.98
CA TRP A 56 -23.64 -20.27 8.16
C TRP A 56 -23.34 -20.78 6.76
N ALA A 57 -22.28 -20.28 6.10
CA ALA A 57 -21.86 -20.74 4.79
C ALA A 57 -21.41 -22.23 4.82
N CYS A 58 -20.67 -22.64 5.84
CA CYS A 58 -20.27 -24.03 6.05
C CYS A 58 -21.47 -24.97 6.21
N TRP A 59 -22.49 -24.56 6.99
CA TRP A 59 -23.70 -25.37 7.16
C TRP A 59 -24.47 -25.58 5.86
N ASN A 60 -24.55 -24.56 5.01
CA ASN A 60 -25.20 -24.70 3.70
C ASN A 60 -24.48 -25.71 2.80
N GLU A 61 -23.15 -25.74 2.85
CA GLU A 61 -22.31 -26.65 2.08
C GLU A 61 -22.02 -27.99 2.79
N ARG A 62 -22.59 -28.21 3.98
CA ARG A 62 -22.38 -29.41 4.83
C ARG A 62 -20.90 -29.66 5.16
N ILE A 63 -20.16 -28.59 5.40
CA ILE A 63 -18.77 -28.59 5.86
C ILE A 63 -18.74 -28.27 7.36
N GLU A 64 -17.78 -28.86 8.10
CA GLU A 64 -17.57 -28.53 9.51
C GLU A 64 -17.12 -27.07 9.66
N PRO A 65 -17.84 -26.22 10.41
CA PRO A 65 -17.46 -24.82 10.60
C PRO A 65 -16.26 -24.68 11.54
N PRO A 66 -15.60 -23.50 11.59
CA PRO A 66 -14.61 -23.23 12.62
C PRO A 66 -15.21 -23.36 14.02
N GLY A 67 -14.51 -24.01 14.94
CA GLY A 67 -14.95 -24.21 16.33
C GLY A 67 -14.98 -22.92 17.18
N GLY A 68 -14.46 -21.81 16.65
CA GLY A 68 -14.43 -20.51 17.31
C GLY A 68 -13.49 -19.52 16.61
N VAL A 69 -13.31 -18.33 17.18
CA VAL A 69 -12.45 -17.30 16.59
C VAL A 69 -10.97 -17.72 16.57
N ALA A 70 -10.51 -18.47 17.58
CA ALA A 70 -9.14 -19.00 17.60
C ALA A 70 -8.88 -19.90 16.40
N ASP A 71 -9.79 -20.84 16.13
CA ASP A 71 -9.74 -21.77 15.00
C ASP A 71 -9.88 -21.06 13.64
N LEU A 72 -10.77 -20.06 13.57
CA LEU A 72 -10.89 -19.20 12.40
C LEU A 72 -9.54 -18.54 12.04
N VAL A 73 -8.78 -18.07 13.03
CA VAL A 73 -7.51 -17.37 12.80
C VAL A 73 -6.36 -18.35 12.57
N SER A 74 -6.23 -19.42 13.35
CA SER A 74 -5.08 -20.33 13.26
C SER A 74 -5.16 -21.25 12.04
N GLU A 75 -6.33 -21.85 11.79
CA GLU A 75 -6.51 -22.86 10.74
C GLU A 75 -7.06 -22.21 9.48
N TRP A 76 -8.25 -21.63 9.55
CA TRP A 76 -8.97 -21.17 8.35
C TRP A 76 -8.29 -20.01 7.63
N CYS A 77 -7.86 -18.99 8.37
CA CYS A 77 -7.16 -17.84 7.80
C CYS A 77 -5.79 -18.21 7.25
N SER A 78 -5.19 -19.29 7.74
CA SER A 78 -3.96 -19.84 7.19
C SER A 78 -4.21 -20.66 5.93
N GLU A 79 -5.41 -21.21 5.70
CA GLU A 79 -5.75 -22.00 4.51
C GLU A 79 -6.02 -21.16 3.24
N PRO A 80 -5.86 -21.74 2.03
CA PRO A 80 -6.20 -21.05 0.80
C PRO A 80 -7.68 -20.63 0.77
N LEU A 81 -7.91 -19.34 0.51
CA LEU A 81 -9.25 -18.74 0.43
C LEU A 81 -10.13 -19.36 -0.66
N ALA A 82 -9.53 -19.94 -1.70
CA ALA A 82 -10.26 -20.66 -2.75
C ALA A 82 -10.94 -21.95 -2.23
N ASN A 83 -10.54 -22.45 -1.05
CA ASN A 83 -11.13 -23.63 -0.43
C ASN A 83 -12.26 -23.27 0.56
N TRP A 84 -12.50 -21.99 0.81
CA TRP A 84 -13.57 -21.57 1.71
C TRP A 84 -14.92 -21.75 0.99
N PRO A 85 -15.99 -22.14 1.72
CA PRO A 85 -17.33 -22.30 1.15
C PRO A 85 -18.02 -20.95 0.93
N LEU A 86 -17.34 -20.01 0.27
CA LEU A 86 -17.86 -18.68 -0.02
C LEU A 86 -18.11 -18.53 -1.52
N ASP A 87 -19.31 -18.08 -1.87
CA ASP A 87 -19.61 -17.62 -3.22
C ASP A 87 -18.90 -16.27 -3.45
N LEU A 88 -17.82 -16.33 -4.23
CA LEU A 88 -16.97 -15.18 -4.54
C LEU A 88 -16.93 -14.94 -6.05
N PRO A 89 -16.99 -13.68 -6.51
CA PRO A 89 -16.90 -13.37 -7.93
C PRO A 89 -15.62 -13.90 -8.58
N ASP A 90 -15.71 -14.25 -9.86
CA ASP A 90 -14.57 -14.74 -10.64
C ASP A 90 -13.32 -13.88 -10.49
N GLY A 91 -12.23 -14.51 -10.05
CA GLY A 91 -10.95 -13.85 -9.88
C GLY A 91 -10.87 -12.96 -8.65
N ALA A 92 -11.82 -13.02 -7.71
CA ALA A 92 -11.76 -12.36 -6.41
C ALA A 92 -10.55 -12.84 -5.61
N VAL A 93 -10.38 -14.14 -5.49
CA VAL A 93 -9.25 -14.80 -4.80
C VAL A 93 -8.44 -15.65 -5.78
N GLY A 94 -7.13 -15.75 -5.53
CA GLY A 94 -6.22 -16.65 -6.23
C GLY A 94 -6.06 -17.98 -5.49
N PRO A 95 -5.55 -19.03 -6.15
CA PRO A 95 -5.47 -20.38 -5.58
C PRO A 95 -4.53 -20.51 -4.36
N GLY A 96 -3.61 -19.57 -4.17
CA GLY A 96 -2.70 -19.54 -3.01
C GLY A 96 -2.89 -18.31 -2.13
N ASP A 97 -4.02 -17.61 -2.25
CA ASP A 97 -4.35 -16.47 -1.40
C ASP A 97 -4.75 -16.98 -0.01
N ARG A 98 -4.08 -16.50 1.03
CA ARG A 98 -4.30 -16.83 2.46
C ARG A 98 -4.41 -15.52 3.23
N LEU A 99 -5.12 -15.46 4.35
CA LEU A 99 -5.16 -14.25 5.19
C LEU A 99 -3.97 -14.19 6.14
N VAL A 100 -3.50 -15.32 6.65
CA VAL A 100 -2.35 -15.43 7.55
C VAL A 100 -1.26 -16.27 6.88
N VAL A 101 -0.02 -15.81 6.96
CA VAL A 101 1.18 -16.51 6.46
C VAL A 101 2.29 -16.33 7.49
N ASP A 102 2.87 -17.44 7.95
CA ASP A 102 3.90 -17.45 9.01
C ASP A 102 3.47 -16.73 10.30
N GLY A 103 2.19 -16.83 10.68
CA GLY A 103 1.63 -16.17 11.85
C GLY A 103 1.40 -14.66 11.71
N GLU A 104 1.59 -14.11 10.50
CA GLU A 104 1.47 -12.67 10.20
C GLU A 104 0.40 -12.42 9.13
N ALA A 105 -0.18 -11.22 9.13
CA ALA A 105 -1.20 -10.84 8.14
C ALA A 105 -0.55 -10.79 6.77
N SER A 106 -1.15 -11.49 5.82
CA SER A 106 -0.67 -11.53 4.46
C SER A 106 -0.96 -10.21 3.72
N GLU A 107 -0.35 -10.04 2.54
CA GLU A 107 -0.71 -8.94 1.64
C GLU A 107 -2.17 -9.03 1.18
N THR A 108 -2.70 -10.25 0.99
CA THR A 108 -4.11 -10.46 0.64
C THR A 108 -5.03 -10.05 1.77
N CYS A 109 -4.67 -10.32 3.03
CA CYS A 109 -5.42 -9.84 4.18
C CYS A 109 -5.51 -8.31 4.19
N ARG A 110 -4.40 -7.62 3.93
CA ARG A 110 -4.39 -6.16 3.81
C ARG A 110 -5.26 -5.65 2.67
N ASP A 111 -5.18 -6.30 1.51
CA ASP A 111 -5.99 -5.91 0.34
C ASP A 111 -7.49 -6.05 0.63
N TRP A 112 -7.91 -7.17 1.24
CA TRP A 112 -9.32 -7.50 1.50
C TRP A 112 -9.92 -6.81 2.70
N ALA A 113 -9.10 -6.38 3.67
CA ALA A 113 -9.59 -5.64 4.82
C ALA A 113 -10.44 -4.45 4.35
N VAL A 114 -11.74 -4.53 4.60
CA VAL A 114 -12.66 -3.43 4.38
C VAL A 114 -12.72 -2.63 5.64
N THR A 115 -12.70 -1.33 5.45
CA THR A 115 -13.09 -0.47 6.52
C THR A 115 -14.26 0.37 6.12
N ASN A 116 -15.15 0.60 7.09
CA ASN A 116 -15.92 1.81 7.17
C ASN A 116 -15.11 2.98 6.54
N PRO A 117 -15.58 3.55 5.41
CA PRO A 117 -14.83 4.54 4.63
C PRO A 117 -14.27 5.69 5.49
N ASP A 118 -14.94 6.01 6.58
CA ASP A 118 -14.62 7.18 7.40
C ASP A 118 -13.63 6.93 8.56
N VAL A 119 -13.34 5.67 8.94
CA VAL A 119 -12.59 5.40 10.21
C VAL A 119 -11.21 4.73 10.00
N ILE A 120 -10.98 4.01 8.90
CA ILE A 120 -9.66 3.39 8.61
C ILE A 120 -9.24 3.59 7.14
N SER A 121 -10.01 4.28 6.28
CA SER A 121 -9.30 4.99 5.20
C SER A 121 -8.24 5.90 5.83
N GLU A 122 -8.57 6.49 7.00
CA GLU A 122 -7.69 7.14 7.99
C GLU A 122 -6.69 6.27 8.77
N VAL A 123 -6.70 4.93 8.63
CA VAL A 123 -5.80 4.02 9.38
C VAL A 123 -4.97 3.13 8.43
N MET A 124 -5.42 2.88 7.19
CA MET A 124 -4.59 2.34 6.12
C MET A 124 -3.70 3.42 5.51
N GLU A 125 -4.25 4.61 5.32
CA GLU A 125 -3.46 5.82 5.36
C GLU A 125 -3.15 6.04 6.83
N SER A 126 -1.90 5.99 7.29
CA SER A 126 -1.62 6.28 8.70
C SER A 126 -2.29 7.62 9.03
N ARG A 127 -3.06 7.76 10.13
CA ARG A 127 -3.66 9.06 10.55
C ARG A 127 -2.69 10.21 10.38
N PHE A 128 -1.43 9.91 10.71
CA PHE A 128 -0.24 10.68 10.38
C PHE A 128 -0.22 11.30 8.97
N MET A 129 -0.35 10.51 7.89
CA MET A 129 -0.34 11.01 6.51
C MET A 129 -1.56 11.86 6.19
N SER A 130 -2.73 11.56 6.78
CA SER A 130 -3.91 12.41 6.65
C SER A 130 -3.67 13.79 7.27
N ASP A 131 -3.12 13.82 8.49
CA ASP A 131 -2.80 15.05 9.22
C ASP A 131 -1.74 15.88 8.50
N VAL A 132 -0.68 15.22 8.00
CA VAL A 132 0.36 15.84 7.18
C VAL A 132 -0.26 16.49 5.94
N ARG A 133 -1.12 15.77 5.20
CA ARG A 133 -1.76 16.31 3.99
C ARG A 133 -2.65 17.50 4.31
N GLY A 134 -3.52 17.39 5.32
CA GLY A 134 -4.40 18.50 5.72
C GLY A 134 -3.61 19.76 6.07
N THR A 135 -2.50 19.60 6.80
CA THR A 135 -1.59 20.71 7.12
C THR A 135 -0.92 21.28 5.87
N CYS A 136 -0.43 20.42 4.98
CA CYS A 136 0.25 20.85 3.75
C CYS A 136 -0.71 21.55 2.77
N GLN A 137 -1.94 21.06 2.62
CA GLN A 137 -2.95 21.70 1.76
C GLN A 137 -3.21 23.16 2.17
N GLY A 138 -3.24 23.46 3.47
CA GLY A 138 -3.38 24.82 3.99
C GLY A 138 -2.22 25.78 3.66
N MET A 139 -1.06 25.26 3.25
CA MET A 139 0.15 26.04 2.93
C MET A 139 0.36 26.28 1.42
N GLY A 140 -0.54 25.79 0.56
CA GLY A 140 -0.43 25.95 -0.90
C GLY A 140 0.87 25.35 -1.47
N ARG A 141 1.57 26.10 -2.34
CA ARG A 141 2.81 25.62 -2.99
C ARG A 141 3.90 25.20 -2.00
N ARG A 142 4.05 25.91 -0.88
CA ARG A 142 5.01 25.52 0.16
C ARG A 142 4.64 24.18 0.77
N GLY A 143 3.34 23.92 0.95
CA GLY A 143 2.83 22.64 1.40
C GLY A 143 3.12 21.49 0.44
N GLN A 144 3.01 21.72 -0.87
CA GLN A 144 3.42 20.72 -1.88
C GLN A 144 4.89 20.30 -1.70
N GLU A 145 5.79 21.27 -1.54
CA GLU A 145 7.22 21.00 -1.33
C GLU A 145 7.48 20.20 -0.05
N VAL A 146 6.82 20.58 1.05
CA VAL A 146 6.95 19.93 2.36
C VAL A 146 6.40 18.50 2.33
N TYR A 147 5.23 18.30 1.72
CA TYR A 147 4.61 16.98 1.55
C TYR A 147 5.51 16.03 0.77
N VAL A 148 5.97 16.49 -0.40
CA VAL A 148 6.89 15.72 -1.25
C VAL A 148 8.19 15.44 -0.51
N GLY A 149 8.73 16.41 0.22
CA GLY A 149 9.92 16.25 1.05
C GLY A 149 9.76 15.13 2.08
N LEU A 150 8.66 15.13 2.85
CA LEU A 150 8.41 14.12 3.88
C LEU A 150 8.19 12.74 3.27
N ARG A 151 7.29 12.62 2.28
CA ARG A 151 6.95 11.33 1.69
C ARG A 151 8.15 10.71 0.97
N ARG A 152 8.95 11.51 0.24
CA ARG A 152 10.22 11.02 -0.32
C ARG A 152 11.18 10.55 0.75
N LEU A 153 11.34 11.29 1.85
CA LEU A 153 12.22 10.88 2.94
C LEU A 153 11.83 9.50 3.50
N MET A 154 10.54 9.26 3.74
CA MET A 154 10.06 7.97 4.24
C MET A 154 10.22 6.82 3.23
N VAL A 155 10.10 7.11 1.93
CA VAL A 155 10.26 6.12 0.85
C VAL A 155 11.74 5.81 0.57
N ASP A 156 12.59 6.83 0.57
CA ASP A 156 13.98 6.73 0.17
C ASP A 156 14.93 6.43 1.33
N GLU A 157 14.62 6.90 2.53
CA GLU A 157 15.48 6.78 3.72
C GLU A 157 14.69 6.26 4.94
N PRO A 158 14.10 5.04 4.88
CA PRO A 158 13.34 4.47 5.99
C PRO A 158 14.20 4.09 7.21
N VAL A 159 15.53 4.15 7.10
CA VAL A 159 16.48 3.89 8.19
C VAL A 159 17.54 4.98 8.17
N LEU A 160 17.71 5.68 9.30
CA LEU A 160 18.60 6.82 9.47
C LEU A 160 19.44 6.66 10.73
N SER A 161 20.68 7.11 10.70
CA SER A 161 21.44 7.41 11.92
C SER A 161 20.91 8.68 12.60
N GLY A 162 21.24 8.87 13.88
CA GLY A 162 20.86 10.08 14.62
C GLY A 162 21.40 11.38 13.98
N VAL A 163 22.61 11.33 13.38
CA VAL A 163 23.19 12.46 12.66
C VAL A 163 22.41 12.76 11.38
N GLU A 164 22.02 11.73 10.62
CA GLU A 164 21.20 11.91 9.42
C GLU A 164 19.83 12.46 9.78
N LEU A 165 19.16 11.92 10.82
CA LEU A 165 17.87 12.44 11.30
C LEU A 165 17.96 13.92 11.69
N LEU A 166 19.01 14.32 12.42
CA LEU A 166 19.23 15.72 12.80
C LEU A 166 19.39 16.61 11.57
N LYS A 167 20.13 16.17 10.54
CA LYS A 167 20.25 16.90 9.27
C LYS A 167 18.88 17.06 8.60
N ARG A 168 18.04 16.02 8.58
CA ARG A 168 16.69 16.08 7.99
C ARG A 168 15.74 17.01 8.76
N ARG A 169 15.87 17.11 10.08
CA ARG A 169 15.08 18.06 10.89
C ARG A 169 15.28 19.52 10.48
N ASN A 170 16.45 19.86 9.95
CA ASN A 170 16.75 21.23 9.53
C ASN A 170 16.31 21.57 8.10
N GLN A 171 15.74 20.61 7.35
CA GLN A 171 15.36 20.84 5.95
C GLN A 171 14.20 21.84 5.80
N PHE A 172 13.26 21.82 6.74
CA PHE A 172 12.10 22.71 6.79
C PHE A 172 11.98 23.32 8.19
N SER A 173 13.03 24.02 8.64
CA SER A 173 13.10 24.59 9.99
C SER A 173 12.06 25.68 10.24
N ASP A 174 11.51 26.27 9.18
CA ASP A 174 10.42 27.25 9.19
C ASP A 174 9.05 26.62 9.45
N ILE A 175 8.93 25.29 9.38
CA ILE A 175 7.67 24.57 9.55
C ILE A 175 7.68 23.86 10.92
N PRO A 176 6.98 24.39 11.94
CA PRO A 176 7.01 23.82 13.29
C PRO A 176 6.64 22.33 13.34
N ALA A 177 5.64 21.93 12.53
CA ALA A 177 5.16 20.55 12.44
C ALA A 177 6.20 19.57 11.88
N TRP A 178 7.18 20.03 11.10
CA TRP A 178 8.17 19.16 10.43
C TRP A 178 8.96 18.31 11.41
N SER A 179 9.49 18.93 12.47
CA SER A 179 10.27 18.21 13.48
C SER A 179 9.43 17.19 14.25
N GLN A 180 8.16 17.54 14.53
CA GLN A 180 7.20 16.65 15.17
C GLN A 180 6.91 15.43 14.27
N TRP A 181 6.62 15.65 12.99
CA TRP A 181 6.36 14.56 12.05
C TRP A 181 7.52 13.58 11.94
N LEU A 182 8.77 14.08 11.93
CA LEU A 182 9.94 13.21 11.95
C LEU A 182 10.06 12.40 13.24
N GLY A 183 9.72 12.99 14.39
CA GLY A 183 9.70 12.30 15.68
C GLY A 183 8.63 11.20 15.79
N GLU A 184 7.49 11.39 15.13
CA GLU A 184 6.40 10.42 15.09
C GLU A 184 6.62 9.32 14.03
N ALA A 185 7.26 9.68 12.90
CA ALA A 185 7.52 8.75 11.80
C ALA A 185 8.68 7.80 12.09
N TYR A 186 9.75 8.30 12.74
CA TYR A 186 10.96 7.54 13.00
C TYR A 186 11.09 7.16 14.48
N VAL A 187 11.16 5.86 14.73
CA VAL A 187 11.31 5.27 16.07
C VAL A 187 12.71 4.66 16.24
N PRO A 188 13.27 4.63 17.46
CA PRO A 188 14.53 3.95 17.72
C PRO A 188 14.46 2.45 17.35
N VAL A 189 15.59 1.90 16.89
CA VAL A 189 15.72 0.44 16.74
C VAL A 189 15.69 -0.24 18.12
N THR A 190 15.07 -1.42 18.18
CA THR A 190 14.93 -2.20 19.42
C THR A 190 16.05 -3.22 19.56
N ALA A 191 16.24 -3.76 20.78
CA ALA A 191 17.28 -4.76 21.05
C ALA A 191 17.15 -6.01 20.16
N ASN A 192 15.92 -6.44 19.83
CA ASN A 192 15.66 -7.60 18.98
C ASN A 192 15.99 -7.36 17.50
N GLU A 193 16.30 -6.12 17.12
CA GLU A 193 16.68 -5.74 15.76
C GLU A 193 18.19 -5.55 15.61
N LEU A 194 18.93 -5.65 16.72
CA LEU A 194 20.39 -5.59 16.76
C LEU A 194 21.00 -6.99 16.71
N ASP A 195 22.17 -7.09 16.07
CA ASP A 195 23.10 -8.20 16.23
C ASP A 195 24.40 -7.63 16.80
N GLY A 196 24.62 -7.86 18.10
CA GLY A 196 25.61 -7.11 18.88
C GLY A 196 25.32 -5.60 18.87
N SER A 197 26.23 -4.81 18.27
CA SER A 197 26.11 -3.35 18.13
C SER A 197 25.68 -2.90 16.72
N SER A 198 25.33 -3.85 15.84
CA SER A 198 25.09 -3.57 14.42
C SER A 198 23.63 -3.75 14.04
N VAL A 199 23.23 -3.05 12.98
CA VAL A 199 21.98 -3.27 12.27
C VAL A 199 22.24 -3.59 10.80
N GLY A 200 21.41 -4.46 10.23
CA GLY A 200 21.40 -4.73 8.80
C GLY A 200 20.30 -3.96 8.06
N VAL A 201 20.65 -3.40 6.90
CA VAL A 201 19.72 -2.69 6.00
C VAL A 201 19.72 -3.36 4.63
N CYS A 202 18.54 -3.76 4.15
CA CYS A 202 18.39 -4.41 2.86
C CYS A 202 18.70 -3.44 1.71
N ARG A 203 19.64 -3.76 0.81
CA ARG A 203 19.97 -2.86 -0.32
C ARG A 203 18.86 -2.75 -1.36
N ARG A 204 17.92 -3.71 -1.41
CA ARG A 204 16.80 -3.70 -2.37
C ARG A 204 15.64 -2.84 -1.86
N CYS A 205 15.05 -3.19 -0.72
CA CYS A 205 13.86 -2.51 -0.21
C CYS A 205 14.17 -1.41 0.82
N ARG A 206 15.45 -1.22 1.19
CA ARG A 206 15.96 -0.23 2.16
C ARG A 206 15.48 -0.39 3.59
N GLN A 207 14.64 -1.39 3.87
CA GLN A 207 14.14 -1.65 5.21
C GLN A 207 15.18 -2.35 6.08
N LEU A 208 15.01 -2.20 7.40
CA LEU A 208 15.75 -2.95 8.39
C LEU A 208 15.57 -4.45 8.18
N THR A 209 16.64 -5.22 8.35
CA THR A 209 16.63 -6.68 8.30
C THR A 209 16.60 -7.26 9.71
N ARG A 210 16.17 -8.51 9.87
CA ARG A 210 16.29 -9.23 11.14
C ARG A 210 17.60 -10.03 11.18
N PRO A 211 18.25 -10.15 12.36
CA PRO A 211 19.29 -11.15 12.58
C PRO A 211 18.75 -12.56 12.29
N ALA A 212 19.57 -13.40 11.68
CA ALA A 212 19.24 -14.78 11.34
C ALA A 212 20.50 -15.67 11.42
N SER A 213 20.31 -17.00 11.43
CA SER A 213 21.43 -17.92 11.34
C SER A 213 22.22 -17.67 10.03
N GLY A 214 23.49 -17.24 10.19
CA GLY A 214 24.35 -16.87 9.06
C GLY A 214 24.31 -15.39 8.64
N GLY A 215 23.77 -14.49 9.47
CA GLY A 215 23.88 -13.04 9.31
C GLY A 215 22.52 -12.34 9.30
N TRP A 216 22.21 -11.63 8.22
CA TRP A 216 21.04 -10.75 8.15
C TRP A 216 20.04 -11.21 7.08
N ARG A 217 18.74 -11.16 7.39
CA ARG A 217 17.68 -11.53 6.45
C ARG A 217 16.61 -10.44 6.35
N CYS A 218 16.30 -10.05 5.11
CA CYS A 218 15.18 -9.14 4.84
C CYS A 218 13.85 -9.83 5.13
N VAL A 219 12.97 -9.14 5.86
CA VAL A 219 11.67 -9.67 6.28
C VAL A 219 10.51 -9.26 5.37
N THR A 220 10.74 -8.36 4.40
CA THR A 220 9.66 -7.92 3.52
C THR A 220 9.19 -9.06 2.61
N PRO A 221 7.87 -9.28 2.43
CA PRO A 221 7.35 -10.41 1.64
C PRO A 221 7.93 -10.48 0.23
N ARG A 222 8.04 -9.34 -0.46
CA ARG A 222 8.63 -9.25 -1.81
C ARG A 222 10.11 -9.62 -1.87
N CYS A 223 10.89 -9.39 -0.81
CA CYS A 223 12.29 -9.80 -0.77
C CYS A 223 12.45 -11.27 -0.37
N ARG A 224 11.61 -11.78 0.54
CA ARG A 224 11.61 -13.19 0.95
C ARG A 224 11.30 -14.16 -0.19
N ARG A 225 10.50 -13.73 -1.18
CA ARG A 225 10.14 -14.52 -2.36
C ARG A 225 11.20 -14.56 -3.47
N LEU A 226 12.30 -13.80 -3.34
CA LEU A 226 13.36 -13.87 -4.35
C LEU A 226 14.12 -15.18 -4.27
N ALA A 227 14.46 -15.76 -5.43
CA ALA A 227 15.32 -16.93 -5.53
C ALA A 227 16.70 -16.71 -4.88
N ARG A 228 17.21 -15.47 -4.95
CA ARG A 228 18.43 -15.05 -4.26
C ARG A 228 18.09 -13.91 -3.28
N PRO A 229 18.36 -14.07 -1.97
CA PRO A 229 18.14 -13.00 -1.00
C PRO A 229 18.90 -11.73 -1.41
N PRO A 230 18.32 -10.53 -1.15
CA PRO A 230 19.01 -9.29 -1.44
C PRO A 230 20.22 -9.11 -0.51
N THR A 231 21.25 -8.43 -1.00
CA THR A 231 22.42 -8.05 -0.21
C THR A 231 22.04 -7.10 0.93
N VAL A 232 22.72 -7.22 2.06
CA VAL A 232 22.51 -6.38 3.25
C VAL A 232 23.74 -5.49 3.49
N THR A 233 23.50 -4.23 3.79
CA THR A 233 24.53 -3.33 4.33
C THR A 233 24.45 -3.36 5.84
N VAL A 234 25.56 -3.72 6.49
CA VAL A 234 25.69 -3.66 7.96
C VAL A 234 26.23 -2.27 8.34
N ARG A 235 25.68 -1.69 9.40
CA ARG A 235 26.12 -0.41 9.95
C ARG A 235 26.03 -0.42 11.48
N GLU A 236 26.72 0.51 12.13
CA GLU A 236 26.60 0.73 13.58
C GLU A 236 25.14 1.06 13.93
N GLY A 237 24.59 0.36 14.92
CA GLY A 237 23.19 0.45 15.34
C GLY A 237 22.91 1.54 16.37
N LYS A 238 23.94 2.08 17.02
CA LYS A 238 23.77 3.09 18.08
C LYS A 238 23.15 4.37 17.51
N GLY A 239 22.02 4.78 18.09
CA GLY A 239 21.30 5.98 17.67
C GLY A 239 20.66 5.86 16.29
N VAL A 240 20.56 4.65 15.71
CA VAL A 240 19.80 4.42 14.49
C VAL A 240 18.31 4.48 14.81
N VAL A 241 17.58 5.15 13.94
CA VAL A 241 16.12 5.16 13.92
C VAL A 241 15.63 4.50 12.63
N ARG A 242 14.42 3.95 12.71
CA ARG A 242 13.72 3.37 11.58
C ARG A 242 12.32 3.93 11.49
N LEU A 243 11.75 3.85 10.30
CA LEU A 243 10.36 4.19 10.09
C LEU A 243 9.44 3.24 10.90
N ARG A 244 8.33 3.78 11.41
CA ARG A 244 7.28 3.01 12.10
C ARG A 244 6.67 1.98 11.13
N GLY A 245 6.25 0.82 11.65
CA GLY A 245 5.90 -0.34 10.83
C GLY A 245 4.71 -0.14 9.88
N ASP A 246 3.72 0.68 10.29
CA ASP A 246 2.59 1.07 9.44
C ASP A 246 3.06 1.95 8.27
N LEU A 247 3.92 2.93 8.53
CA LEU A 247 4.50 3.78 7.48
C LEU A 247 5.43 2.99 6.55
N VAL A 248 6.14 1.97 7.05
CA VAL A 248 6.87 1.02 6.19
C VAL A 248 5.92 0.32 5.23
N THR A 249 4.80 -0.19 5.77
CA THR A 249 3.85 -1.03 5.03
C THR A 249 3.06 -0.22 4.00
N TYR A 250 2.58 0.96 4.37
CA TYR A 250 1.62 1.73 3.57
C TYR A 250 2.22 2.91 2.81
N VAL A 251 3.42 3.37 3.19
CA VAL A 251 4.08 4.51 2.53
C VAL A 251 5.38 4.07 1.86
N SER A 252 6.33 3.55 2.64
CA SER A 252 7.69 3.32 2.16
C SER A 252 7.77 2.24 1.09
N LEU A 253 7.19 1.06 1.35
CA LEU A 253 7.26 -0.08 0.43
C LEU A 253 6.49 0.15 -0.88
N PRO A 254 5.23 0.65 -0.87
CA PRO A 254 4.53 0.99 -2.11
C PRO A 254 5.26 2.09 -2.90
N GLY A 255 5.73 3.14 -2.21
CA GLY A 255 6.43 4.26 -2.84
C GLY A 255 7.75 3.87 -3.52
N ARG A 256 8.34 2.70 -3.20
CA ARG A 256 9.51 2.18 -3.95
C ARG A 256 9.19 1.98 -5.43
N ALA A 257 7.99 1.51 -5.74
CA ALA A 257 7.57 1.27 -7.12
C ALA A 257 7.45 2.60 -7.89
N GLU A 258 6.94 3.64 -7.24
CA GLU A 258 6.91 5.01 -7.76
C GLU A 258 8.34 5.51 -8.04
N SER A 259 9.26 5.43 -7.05
CA SER A 259 10.66 5.86 -7.22
C SER A 259 11.41 5.16 -8.34
N ASP A 260 11.20 3.86 -8.53
CA ASP A 260 11.86 3.12 -9.59
C ASP A 260 11.27 3.45 -10.97
N LEU A 261 9.98 3.78 -11.03
CA LEU A 261 9.33 4.27 -12.25
C LEU A 261 9.81 5.69 -12.61
N VAL A 262 9.87 6.61 -11.65
CA VAL A 262 10.37 7.99 -11.87
C VAL A 262 11.75 7.98 -12.49
N LYS A 263 12.70 7.22 -11.94
CA LYS A 263 14.04 7.09 -12.52
C LYS A 263 14.00 6.65 -13.99
N THR A 264 13.11 5.73 -14.32
CA THR A 264 12.99 5.25 -15.72
C THR A 264 12.44 6.34 -16.63
N LEU A 265 11.46 7.10 -16.17
CA LEU A 265 10.83 8.17 -16.94
C LEU A 265 11.76 9.38 -17.11
N GLU A 266 12.48 9.77 -16.07
CA GLU A 266 13.48 10.85 -16.11
C GLU A 266 14.67 10.50 -17.01
N LEU A 267 15.16 9.25 -16.96
CA LEU A 267 16.17 8.76 -17.91
C LEU A 267 15.67 8.76 -19.36
N ALA A 268 14.35 8.65 -19.56
CA ALA A 268 13.73 8.83 -20.85
C ALA A 268 13.43 10.31 -21.17
N GLY A 269 14.04 11.27 -20.48
CA GLY A 269 13.91 12.70 -20.79
C GLY A 269 12.61 13.37 -20.34
N ALA A 270 11.74 12.68 -19.59
CA ALA A 270 10.55 13.31 -19.03
C ALA A 270 10.87 14.13 -17.78
N LYS A 271 10.14 15.24 -17.59
CA LYS A 271 10.09 15.92 -16.29
C LYS A 271 8.98 15.28 -15.46
N VAL A 272 9.31 14.81 -14.26
CA VAL A 272 8.34 14.15 -13.37
C VAL A 272 8.09 14.99 -12.12
N TYR A 273 6.82 15.20 -11.80
CA TYR A 273 6.38 15.86 -10.58
C TYR A 273 5.72 14.83 -9.66
N TRP A 274 6.14 14.86 -8.40
CA TRP A 274 5.68 13.96 -7.36
C TRP A 274 4.40 14.45 -6.69
N TRP A 275 3.48 13.52 -6.46
CA TRP A 275 2.23 13.65 -5.70
C TRP A 275 1.52 15.00 -5.90
N PRO A 276 1.12 15.35 -7.14
CA PRO A 276 0.51 16.64 -7.44
C PRO A 276 -0.70 16.93 -6.56
N ASP A 277 -0.91 18.21 -6.25
CA ASP A 277 -2.04 18.68 -5.43
C ASP A 277 -2.12 18.00 -4.05
N VAL A 278 -0.96 17.82 -3.43
CA VAL A 278 -0.81 17.12 -2.15
C VAL A 278 -1.49 15.75 -2.21
N ASP A 279 -0.99 14.90 -3.12
CA ASP A 279 -1.38 13.48 -3.25
C ASP A 279 -2.70 13.18 -3.95
N ALA A 280 -3.10 14.00 -4.91
CA ALA A 280 -4.30 13.70 -5.70
C ALA A 280 -4.07 12.53 -6.68
N TYR A 281 -2.83 12.29 -7.09
CA TYR A 281 -2.34 11.09 -7.79
C TYR A 281 -0.81 11.00 -7.63
N ASP A 282 -0.18 9.88 -8.00
CA ASP A 282 1.22 9.65 -7.64
C ASP A 282 2.22 10.50 -8.44
N LEU A 283 2.09 10.55 -9.77
CA LEU A 283 3.07 11.23 -10.64
C LEU A 283 2.40 11.97 -11.78
N LEU A 284 2.84 13.21 -12.01
CA LEU A 284 2.62 13.92 -13.28
C LEU A 284 3.89 13.87 -14.11
N VAL A 285 3.80 13.29 -15.30
CA VAL A 285 4.90 13.20 -16.26
C VAL A 285 4.67 14.20 -17.37
N VAL A 286 5.66 15.05 -17.65
CA VAL A 286 5.61 16.02 -18.74
C VAL A 286 6.74 15.71 -19.72
N TRP A 287 6.36 15.34 -20.93
CA TRP A 287 7.29 15.03 -22.02
C TRP A 287 7.80 16.30 -22.71
N PRO A 288 8.97 16.24 -23.39
CA PRO A 288 9.51 17.38 -24.14
C PRO A 288 8.58 17.94 -25.22
N ASP A 289 7.71 17.09 -25.79
CA ASP A 289 6.71 17.48 -26.79
C ASP A 289 5.43 18.09 -26.17
N GLY A 290 5.40 18.26 -24.86
CA GLY A 290 4.30 18.87 -24.13
C GLY A 290 3.22 17.90 -23.67
N ARG A 291 3.25 16.61 -24.04
CA ARG A 291 2.30 15.60 -23.55
C ARG A 291 2.42 15.39 -22.05
N ARG A 292 1.28 15.16 -21.39
CA ARG A 292 1.18 15.08 -19.93
C ARG A 292 0.47 13.80 -19.51
N TRP A 293 1.15 12.95 -18.76
CA TRP A 293 0.54 11.74 -18.20
C TRP A 293 0.31 11.91 -16.69
N ALA A 294 -0.89 11.58 -16.23
CA ALA A 294 -1.10 11.30 -14.82
C ALA A 294 -0.94 9.79 -14.59
N ILE A 295 -0.10 9.44 -13.62
CA ILE A 295 0.19 8.06 -13.26
C ILE A 295 -0.17 7.87 -11.79
N ASP A 296 -0.86 6.77 -11.51
CA ASP A 296 -1.21 6.31 -10.18
C ASP A 296 -0.77 4.85 -10.03
N VAL A 297 0.26 4.62 -9.22
CA VAL A 297 0.93 3.35 -9.05
C VAL A 297 0.24 2.55 -7.93
N LYS A 298 -0.33 1.41 -8.28
CA LYS A 298 -1.06 0.56 -7.32
C LYS A 298 -0.31 -0.75 -7.06
N ASP A 299 0.40 -0.82 -5.94
CA ASP A 299 1.13 -2.02 -5.50
C ASP A 299 0.25 -3.04 -4.75
N TRP A 300 -0.86 -3.46 -5.38
CA TRP A 300 -1.79 -4.42 -4.80
C TRP A 300 -1.46 -5.85 -5.21
N ARG A 301 -1.54 -6.80 -4.28
CA ARG A 301 -1.39 -8.22 -4.62
C ARG A 301 -2.65 -8.74 -5.32
N SER A 302 -3.81 -8.27 -4.91
CA SER A 302 -5.12 -8.78 -5.31
C SER A 302 -5.82 -7.76 -6.23
N PRO A 303 -6.01 -8.06 -7.53
CA PRO A 303 -6.61 -7.14 -8.49
C PRO A 303 -8.08 -6.84 -8.20
N TYR A 304 -8.80 -7.78 -7.59
CA TYR A 304 -10.23 -7.61 -7.32
C TYR A 304 -10.51 -6.60 -6.20
N PRO A 305 -9.93 -6.73 -4.98
CA PRO A 305 -10.04 -5.67 -3.98
C PRO A 305 -9.58 -4.30 -4.48
N LEU A 306 -8.50 -4.25 -5.28
CA LEU A 306 -8.08 -3.01 -5.93
C LEU A 306 -9.20 -2.46 -6.83
N ALA A 307 -9.79 -3.28 -7.69
CA ALA A 307 -10.86 -2.87 -8.60
C ALA A 307 -12.05 -2.24 -7.86
N ARG A 308 -12.42 -2.78 -6.69
CA ARG A 308 -13.50 -2.26 -5.84
C ARG A 308 -13.17 -0.94 -5.16
N LYS A 309 -11.88 -0.68 -4.89
CA LYS A 309 -11.38 0.49 -4.16
C LYS A 309 -10.86 1.59 -5.10
N LEU A 310 -10.59 1.27 -6.37
CA LEU A 310 -10.04 2.18 -7.35
C LEU A 310 -11.01 3.33 -7.63
N ARG A 311 -10.50 4.55 -7.55
CA ARG A 311 -11.21 5.79 -7.88
C ARG A 311 -10.62 6.36 -9.16
N PRO A 312 -11.41 7.12 -9.96
CA PRO A 312 -10.86 7.83 -11.10
C PRO A 312 -9.86 8.90 -10.64
N LEU A 313 -8.92 9.23 -11.52
CA LEU A 313 -8.01 10.36 -11.31
C LEU A 313 -8.78 11.68 -11.32
N PRO A 314 -8.32 12.69 -10.57
CA PRO A 314 -8.96 14.00 -10.56
C PRO A 314 -8.90 14.67 -11.93
N THR A 315 -10.02 15.29 -12.31
CA THR A 315 -10.10 16.13 -13.52
C THR A 315 -9.80 17.58 -13.14
N TYR A 316 -8.95 18.24 -13.90
CA TYR A 316 -8.63 19.65 -13.72
C TYR A 316 -9.15 20.50 -14.88
N ARG A 317 -9.36 21.80 -14.63
CA ARG A 317 -9.69 22.75 -15.70
C ARG A 317 -8.51 22.88 -16.67
N CYS A 318 -8.82 23.20 -17.93
CA CYS A 318 -7.80 23.49 -18.94
C CYS A 318 -6.83 24.58 -18.44
N GLY A 319 -5.53 24.36 -18.59
CA GLY A 319 -4.47 25.26 -18.13
C GLY A 319 -4.06 25.13 -16.66
N HIS A 320 -4.69 24.24 -15.89
CA HIS A 320 -4.26 23.97 -14.52
C HIS A 320 -2.86 23.32 -14.48
N GLU A 321 -2.05 23.67 -13.48
CA GLU A 321 -0.66 23.20 -13.40
C GLU A 321 -0.52 21.69 -13.21
N TYR A 322 -1.58 21.02 -12.75
CA TYR A 322 -1.67 19.56 -12.59
C TYR A 322 -2.62 18.87 -13.56
N ALA A 323 -3.09 19.57 -14.61
CA ALA A 323 -3.83 18.95 -15.69
C ALA A 323 -2.97 17.90 -16.42
N TRP A 324 -3.64 16.91 -17.01
CA TRP A 324 -3.04 15.79 -17.71
C TRP A 324 -3.90 15.41 -18.92
N ASP A 325 -3.28 14.77 -19.92
CA ASP A 325 -3.91 14.39 -21.18
C ASP A 325 -4.33 12.91 -21.16
N GLU A 326 -3.49 12.05 -20.58
CA GLU A 326 -3.72 10.60 -20.47
C GLU A 326 -3.50 10.12 -19.02
N GLY A 327 -4.36 9.24 -18.54
CA GLY A 327 -4.31 8.70 -17.18
C GLY A 327 -3.96 7.22 -17.14
N PHE A 328 -3.02 6.83 -16.29
CA PHE A 328 -2.55 5.45 -16.17
C PHE A 328 -2.64 4.94 -14.73
N ILE A 329 -3.37 3.86 -14.54
CA ILE A 329 -3.32 3.05 -13.31
C ILE A 329 -2.24 1.99 -13.51
N VAL A 330 -1.09 2.19 -12.87
CA VAL A 330 0.12 1.42 -13.15
C VAL A 330 0.34 0.36 -12.08
N ILE A 331 0.41 -0.90 -12.51
CA ILE A 331 0.65 -2.04 -11.63
C ILE A 331 2.10 -2.50 -11.77
N PRO A 332 2.85 -2.71 -10.68
CA PRO A 332 4.19 -3.29 -10.76
C PRO A 332 4.20 -4.62 -11.52
N THR A 333 5.14 -4.78 -12.45
CA THR A 333 5.18 -5.94 -13.37
C THR A 333 5.23 -7.27 -12.62
N ASP A 334 5.92 -7.34 -11.47
CA ASP A 334 5.97 -8.55 -10.66
C ASP A 334 4.60 -8.94 -10.08
N ARG A 335 3.70 -7.98 -9.78
CA ARG A 335 2.32 -8.27 -9.35
C ARG A 335 1.50 -8.88 -10.48
N VAL A 336 1.62 -8.31 -11.68
CA VAL A 336 0.94 -8.82 -12.88
C VAL A 336 1.44 -10.23 -13.22
N ASN A 337 2.74 -10.49 -13.08
CA ASN A 337 3.32 -11.80 -13.34
C ASN A 337 2.93 -12.85 -12.28
N GLN A 338 2.75 -12.45 -11.02
CA GLN A 338 2.35 -13.35 -9.93
C GLN A 338 0.90 -13.84 -10.05
N ARG A 339 0.04 -13.12 -10.78
CA ARG A 339 -1.37 -13.48 -10.93
C ARG A 339 -1.79 -13.39 -12.39
N ARG A 340 -1.92 -14.56 -13.03
CA ARG A 340 -2.43 -14.66 -14.39
C ARG A 340 -3.77 -13.93 -14.51
N GLY A 341 -3.90 -13.09 -15.54
CA GLY A 341 -5.11 -12.32 -15.78
C GLY A 341 -5.30 -11.11 -14.85
N TYR A 342 -4.28 -10.68 -14.08
CA TYR A 342 -4.38 -9.53 -13.15
C TYR A 342 -5.12 -8.34 -13.76
N LEU A 343 -4.61 -7.83 -14.90
CA LEU A 343 -5.19 -6.66 -15.56
C LEU A 343 -6.58 -6.92 -16.13
N THR A 344 -6.86 -8.15 -16.56
CA THR A 344 -8.19 -8.56 -17.03
C THR A 344 -9.21 -8.52 -15.89
N ILE A 345 -8.86 -9.07 -14.72
CA ILE A 345 -9.70 -9.06 -13.51
C ILE A 345 -9.94 -7.60 -13.06
N LEU A 346 -8.87 -6.81 -13.00
CA LEU A 346 -8.94 -5.40 -12.61
C LEU A 346 -9.89 -4.61 -13.50
N ARG A 347 -9.73 -4.70 -14.83
CA ARG A 347 -10.59 -3.99 -15.80
C ARG A 347 -12.04 -4.49 -15.76
N ARG A 348 -12.25 -5.80 -15.60
CA ARG A 348 -13.60 -6.39 -15.53
C ARG A 348 -14.40 -5.83 -14.35
N HIS A 349 -13.77 -5.72 -13.19
CA HIS A 349 -14.46 -5.44 -11.93
C HIS A 349 -14.36 -3.97 -11.46
N SER A 350 -13.54 -3.15 -12.13
CA SER A 350 -13.40 -1.73 -11.76
C SER A 350 -14.46 -0.89 -12.46
N GLU A 351 -15.31 -0.22 -11.69
CA GLU A 351 -16.24 0.77 -12.22
C GLU A 351 -15.47 1.96 -12.83
N ALA A 352 -14.47 2.49 -12.11
CA ALA A 352 -13.65 3.61 -12.56
C ALA A 352 -13.06 3.37 -13.97
N LEU A 353 -12.43 2.21 -14.21
CA LEU A 353 -11.84 1.91 -15.52
C LEU A 353 -12.88 1.67 -16.63
N ARG A 354 -14.14 1.33 -16.28
CA ARG A 354 -15.21 1.13 -17.27
C ARG A 354 -15.92 2.42 -17.63
N THR A 355 -16.00 3.37 -16.69
CA THR A 355 -16.71 4.65 -16.90
C THR A 355 -15.81 5.81 -17.32
N HIS A 356 -14.49 5.67 -17.17
CA HIS A 356 -13.48 6.66 -17.54
C HIS A 356 -12.56 6.14 -18.64
N PRO A 357 -12.91 6.33 -19.94
CA PRO A 357 -12.11 5.83 -21.06
C PRO A 357 -10.72 6.45 -21.16
N GLU A 358 -10.51 7.62 -20.55
CA GLU A 358 -9.21 8.29 -20.43
C GLU A 358 -8.25 7.61 -19.45
N LEU A 359 -8.74 6.65 -18.64
CA LEU A 359 -7.96 5.89 -17.68
C LEU A 359 -7.65 4.50 -18.20
N GLU A 360 -6.37 4.16 -18.26
CA GLU A 360 -5.94 2.82 -18.63
C GLU A 360 -5.17 2.12 -17.50
N ALA A 361 -5.57 0.89 -17.17
CA ALA A 361 -4.76 0.04 -16.31
C ALA A 361 -3.68 -0.71 -17.11
N VAL A 362 -2.40 -0.51 -16.75
CA VAL A 362 -1.24 -1.12 -17.41
C VAL A 362 -0.24 -1.66 -16.40
N SER A 363 0.62 -2.59 -16.83
CA SER A 363 1.82 -2.93 -16.05
C SER A 363 2.92 -1.88 -16.25
N VAL A 364 3.87 -1.79 -15.32
CA VAL A 364 5.09 -0.97 -15.49
C VAL A 364 5.81 -1.32 -16.80
N LYS A 365 5.86 -2.60 -17.19
CA LYS A 365 6.45 -3.02 -18.47
C LYS A 365 5.69 -2.42 -19.66
N GLN A 366 4.37 -2.60 -19.71
CA GLN A 366 3.54 -2.06 -20.79
C GLN A 366 3.59 -0.54 -20.87
N LEU A 367 3.69 0.17 -19.74
CA LEU A 367 3.87 1.61 -19.73
C LEU A 367 5.22 2.01 -20.34
N LYS A 368 6.31 1.31 -19.97
CA LYS A 368 7.64 1.54 -20.54
C LYS A 368 7.66 1.33 -22.06
N ASP A 369 6.91 0.36 -22.55
CA ASP A 369 6.78 0.09 -23.99
C ASP A 369 6.09 1.24 -24.75
N ARG A 370 5.41 2.17 -24.06
CA ARG A 370 4.77 3.37 -24.62
C ARG A 370 5.64 4.63 -24.55
N ILE A 371 6.80 4.57 -23.88
CA ILE A 371 7.72 5.70 -23.82
C ILE A 371 8.14 6.08 -25.26
N PRO A 372 8.04 7.35 -25.67
CA PRO A 372 8.33 7.79 -27.04
C PRO A 372 9.72 7.36 -27.51
N GLU A 373 9.82 6.80 -28.71
CA GLU A 373 11.06 6.19 -29.24
C GLU A 373 12.22 7.18 -29.39
N GLY A 374 11.93 8.47 -29.61
CA GLY A 374 12.93 9.55 -29.67
C GLY A 374 13.51 9.99 -28.32
N CYS A 375 13.07 9.37 -27.21
CA CYS A 375 13.57 9.66 -25.87
C CYS A 375 14.19 8.44 -25.16
N ARG A 376 14.29 7.30 -25.87
CA ARG A 376 14.98 6.09 -25.38
C ARG A 376 16.46 6.15 -25.76
N GLY A 377 17.19 7.11 -25.21
CA GLY A 377 18.64 7.20 -25.48
C GLY A 377 19.23 8.56 -25.16
N ALA A 378 19.66 8.73 -23.91
CA ALA A 378 20.85 9.48 -23.54
C ALA A 378 21.51 8.76 -22.35
#